data_AF-A0A848CQH0-F1
#
_entry.id   AF-A0A848CQH0-F1
#
_cell.length_a   1.000
_cell.length_b   1.000
_cell.length_c   1.000
_cell.angle_alpha   90.00
_cell.angle_beta   90.00
_cell.angle_gamma   90.00
#
_symmetry.space_group_name_H-M   'P 1'
#
loop_
_entity.id
_entity.type
_entity.pdbx_description
1 polymer ?
#
loop_
_entity_poly.entity_id
_entity_poly.type
_entity_poly.pdbx_seq_one_letter_code
_entity_poly.pdbx_strand_id
1 'polypeptide(L)'
;MYKKKENPLRLLPADPEKRGKIKIRLEDILKERDISLNQLSFRAEMQRTQLRNYRDNKVQRLDIDILLRLCYVLECDLTDLIEYIPPED
;
A
#
# COMPACT_ATOMS: atom_id res chain seq x y z
N MET A 1 -6.22 -10.91 43.07
CA MET A 1 -5.78 -9.67 42.39
C MET A 1 -5.33 -10.01 40.97
N TYR A 2 -6.10 -9.64 39.95
CA TYR A 2 -5.67 -9.82 38.56
C TYR A 2 -4.58 -8.79 38.22
N LYS A 3 -3.34 -9.25 38.03
CA LYS A 3 -2.28 -8.41 37.46
C LYS A 3 -2.69 -8.07 36.03
N LYS A 4 -3.13 -6.83 35.78
CA LYS A 4 -3.22 -6.29 34.41
C LYS A 4 -1.81 -6.41 33.83
N LYS A 5 -1.57 -7.39 32.95
CA LYS A 5 -0.35 -7.41 32.12
C LYS A 5 -0.30 -6.05 31.43
N GLU A 6 0.77 -5.28 31.65
CA GLU A 6 1.05 -4.11 30.83
C GLU A 6 1.11 -4.60 29.38
N ASN A 7 0.13 -4.17 28.59
CA ASN A 7 0.08 -4.51 27.18
C ASN A 7 0.73 -3.34 26.45
N PRO A 8 1.97 -3.49 25.93
CA PRO A 8 2.67 -2.41 25.23
C PRO A 8 1.91 -1.93 23.98
N LEU A 9 0.96 -2.72 23.46
CA LEU A 9 0.07 -2.32 22.36
C LEU A 9 -1.04 -1.33 22.76
N ARG A 10 -1.17 -0.95 24.04
CA ARG A 10 -2.19 0.02 24.51
C ARG A 10 -1.84 1.48 24.23
N LEU A 11 -0.60 1.78 23.84
CA LEU A 11 -0.14 3.14 23.61
C LEU A 11 -0.05 3.38 22.10
N LEU A 12 -1.18 3.77 21.48
CA LEU A 12 -1.16 4.32 20.13
C LEU A 12 -0.71 5.79 20.24
N PRO A 13 0.33 6.22 19.51
CA PRO A 13 0.75 7.62 19.51
C PRO A 13 -0.43 8.53 19.14
N ALA A 14 -0.68 9.57 19.94
CA ALA A 14 -1.74 10.54 19.65
C ALA A 14 -1.44 11.29 18.34
N ASP A 15 -0.16 11.50 18.06
CA ASP A 15 0.34 12.13 16.84
C ASP A 15 0.30 11.16 15.64
N PRO A 16 -0.40 11.49 14.55
CA PRO A 16 -0.41 10.70 13.32
C PRO A 16 0.99 10.52 12.71
N GLU A 17 1.89 11.50 12.85
CA GLU A 17 3.22 11.41 12.26
C GLU A 17 4.06 10.32 12.90
N LYS A 18 3.83 10.05 14.20
CA LYS A 18 4.45 8.98 14.97
C LYS A 18 3.84 7.59 14.71
N ARG A 19 2.88 7.46 13.80
CA ARG A 19 2.29 6.17 13.42
C ARG A 19 2.89 5.58 12.15
N GLY A 20 3.79 6.31 11.49
CA GLY A 20 4.36 5.90 10.20
C GLY A 20 3.41 6.14 9.03
N LYS A 21 3.82 5.70 7.84
CA LYS A 21 3.09 5.89 6.58
C LYS A 21 3.10 4.61 5.76
N ILE A 22 2.02 4.36 5.04
CA ILE A 22 1.99 3.28 4.05
C ILE A 22 2.46 3.86 2.71
N LYS A 23 3.40 3.17 2.07
CA LYS A 23 3.88 3.46 0.71
C LYS A 23 3.55 2.29 -0.20
N ILE A 24 3.20 2.61 -1.43
CA ILE A 24 2.86 1.71 -2.51
C ILE A 24 4.00 1.76 -3.50
N ARG A 25 4.59 0.61 -3.81
CA ARG A 25 5.72 0.44 -4.75
C ARG A 25 5.27 0.05 -6.15
N LEU A 26 4.11 0.57 -6.57
CA LEU A 26 3.56 0.27 -7.89
C LEU A 26 4.49 0.78 -9.01
N GLU A 27 5.16 1.92 -8.82
CA GLU A 27 6.09 2.45 -9.82
C GLU A 27 7.29 1.52 -10.05
N ASP A 28 7.85 0.97 -8.97
CA ASP A 28 9.03 0.11 -9.03
C ASP A 28 8.68 -1.21 -9.74
N ILE A 29 7.55 -1.84 -9.36
CA ILE A 29 7.05 -3.07 -10.01
C ILE A 29 6.80 -2.85 -11.52
N LEU A 30 6.21 -1.71 -11.88
CA LEU A 30 5.96 -1.39 -13.29
C LEU A 30 7.25 -1.24 -14.09
N LYS A 31 8.29 -0.62 -13.50
CA LYS A 31 9.60 -0.47 -14.14
C LYS A 31 10.33 -1.80 -14.25
N GLU A 32 10.34 -2.62 -13.20
CA GLU A 32 10.99 -3.93 -13.21
C GLU A 32 10.39 -4.87 -14.26
N ARG A 33 9.07 -4.77 -14.50
CA ARG A 33 8.34 -5.62 -15.45
C ARG A 33 8.17 -5.01 -16.83
N ASP A 34 8.70 -3.81 -17.07
CA ASP A 34 8.52 -3.02 -18.30
C ASP A 34 7.04 -2.87 -18.71
N ILE A 35 6.16 -2.72 -17.71
CA ILE A 35 4.71 -2.57 -17.92
C ILE A 35 4.37 -1.08 -17.94
N SER A 36 3.71 -0.64 -19.00
CA SER A 36 3.17 0.71 -19.06
C SER A 36 1.86 0.84 -18.26
N LEU A 37 1.61 2.03 -17.72
CA LEU A 37 0.33 2.37 -17.05
C LEU A 37 -0.89 2.11 -17.92
N ASN A 38 -0.76 2.23 -19.25
CA ASN A 38 -1.85 1.95 -20.19
C ASN A 38 -2.16 0.45 -20.27
N GLN A 39 -1.12 -0.40 -20.34
CA GLN A 39 -1.30 -1.85 -20.33
C GLN A 39 -1.90 -2.32 -19.00
N LEU A 40 -1.44 -1.76 -17.87
CA LEU A 40 -2.00 -2.05 -16.56
C LEU A 40 -3.47 -1.64 -16.48
N SER A 41 -3.83 -0.45 -16.97
CA SER A 41 -5.21 0.05 -17.00
C SER A 41 -6.15 -0.89 -17.75
N PHE A 42 -5.69 -1.41 -18.89
CA PHE A 42 -6.46 -2.35 -19.70
C PHE A 42 -6.61 -3.71 -19.00
N ARG A 43 -5.52 -4.26 -18.44
CA ARG A 43 -5.55 -5.58 -17.79
C ARG A 43 -6.24 -5.61 -16.43
N ALA A 44 -6.11 -4.55 -15.63
CA ALA A 44 -6.75 -4.47 -14.31
C ALA A 44 -8.22 -4.02 -14.39
N GLU A 45 -8.71 -3.67 -15.58
CA GLU A 45 -10.03 -3.05 -15.78
C GLU A 45 -10.23 -1.81 -14.90
N MET A 46 -9.16 -1.02 -14.76
CA MET A 46 -9.13 0.14 -13.87
C MET A 46 -8.90 1.42 -14.64
N GLN A 47 -9.47 2.52 -14.14
CA GLN A 47 -9.26 3.83 -14.72
C GLN A 47 -7.81 4.29 -14.52
N ARG A 48 -7.17 4.78 -15.59
CA ARG A 48 -5.76 5.25 -15.58
C ARG A 48 -5.47 6.30 -14.50
N THR A 49 -6.45 7.16 -14.19
CA THR A 49 -6.36 8.17 -13.11
C THR A 49 -6.21 7.52 -11.74
N GLN A 50 -6.96 6.43 -11.46
CA GLN A 50 -6.82 5.69 -10.22
C GLN A 50 -5.44 5.05 -10.14
N LEU A 51 -5.01 4.32 -11.16
CA LEU A 51 -3.68 3.70 -11.20
C LEU A 51 -2.55 4.73 -11.03
N ARG A 52 -2.69 5.91 -11.64
CA ARG A 52 -1.75 7.02 -11.43
C ARG A 52 -1.72 7.46 -9.96
N ASN A 53 -2.86 7.55 -9.29
CA ASN A 53 -2.90 7.89 -7.86
C ASN A 53 -2.26 6.79 -6.99
N TYR A 54 -2.44 5.51 -7.35
CA TYR A 54 -1.76 4.40 -6.68
C TYR A 54 -0.24 4.50 -6.85
N ARG A 55 0.23 4.77 -8.07
CA ARG A 55 1.65 4.95 -8.37
C ARG A 55 2.24 6.15 -7.64
N ASP A 56 1.53 7.28 -7.65
CA ASP A 56 1.96 8.52 -7.03
C ASP A 56 1.72 8.55 -5.50
N ASN A 57 1.26 7.45 -4.88
CA ASN A 57 0.96 7.37 -3.45
C ASN A 57 -0.09 8.40 -2.95
N LYS A 58 -0.99 8.83 -3.83
CA LYS A 58 -2.05 9.82 -3.54
C LYS A 58 -3.37 9.20 -3.07
N VAL A 59 -3.42 7.87 -2.94
CA VAL A 59 -4.63 7.18 -2.48
C VAL A 59 -4.77 7.31 -0.96
N GLN A 60 -5.96 7.72 -0.52
CA GLN A 60 -6.30 7.79 0.91
C GLN A 60 -6.90 6.49 1.44
N ARG A 61 -7.40 5.64 0.54
CA ARG A 61 -8.07 4.37 0.86
C ARG A 61 -7.57 3.31 -0.10
N LEU A 62 -7.28 2.14 0.47
CA LEU A 62 -6.89 0.94 -0.26
C LEU A 62 -8.07 -0.02 -0.25
N ASP A 63 -8.52 -0.42 -1.43
CA ASP A 63 -9.57 -1.42 -1.58
C ASP A 63 -8.93 -2.79 -1.77
N ILE A 64 -9.39 -3.79 -1.03
CA ILE A 64 -8.87 -5.17 -1.11
C ILE A 64 -9.09 -5.71 -2.53
N ASP A 65 -10.22 -5.42 -3.18
CA ASP A 65 -10.48 -5.91 -4.55
C ASP A 65 -9.47 -5.35 -5.55
N ILE A 66 -9.13 -4.06 -5.41
CA ILE A 66 -8.12 -3.40 -6.24
C ILE A 66 -6.74 -4.04 -6.02
N LEU A 67 -6.38 -4.28 -4.76
CA LEU A 67 -5.09 -4.90 -4.42
C LEU A 67 -5.00 -6.31 -5.01
N LEU A 68 -6.06 -7.12 -4.91
CA LEU A 68 -6.10 -8.45 -5.50
C LEU A 68 -5.92 -8.40 -7.02
N ARG A 69 -6.61 -7.48 -7.72
CA ARG A 69 -6.44 -7.29 -9.17
C ARG A 69 -5.03 -6.88 -9.54
N LEU A 70 -4.45 -5.94 -8.80
CA LEU A 70 -3.07 -5.50 -9.03
C LEU A 70 -2.08 -6.64 -8.81
N CYS A 71 -2.18 -7.37 -7.70
CA CYS A 71 -1.34 -8.52 -7.40
C CYS A 71 -1.47 -9.61 -8.47
N TYR A 72 -2.69 -9.88 -8.95
CA TYR A 72 -2.93 -10.86 -10.00
C TYR A 72 -2.35 -10.43 -11.35
N VAL A 73 -2.60 -9.19 -11.79
CA VAL A 73 -2.14 -8.67 -13.09
C VAL A 73 -0.62 -8.48 -13.12
N LEU A 74 -0.05 -8.08 -11.98
CA LEU A 74 1.38 -7.86 -11.83
C LEU A 74 2.10 -9.11 -11.35
N GLU A 75 1.42 -10.25 -11.14
CA GLU A 75 2.00 -11.49 -10.59
C GLU A 75 2.97 -11.23 -9.42
N CYS A 76 2.52 -10.44 -8.45
CA CYS A 76 3.31 -10.04 -7.27
C CYS A 76 2.52 -10.24 -5.98
N ASP A 77 3.20 -10.30 -4.85
CA ASP A 77 2.55 -10.40 -3.55
C ASP A 77 2.14 -9.03 -3.01
N LEU A 78 1.22 -9.03 -2.05
CA LEU A 78 0.74 -7.81 -1.38
C LEU A 78 1.88 -7.03 -0.72
N THR A 79 2.86 -7.74 -0.15
CA THR A 79 4.05 -7.16 0.50
C THR A 79 5.03 -6.55 -0.49
N ASP A 80 4.98 -6.93 -1.76
CA ASP A 80 5.78 -6.28 -2.80
C ASP A 80 5.16 -4.95 -3.20
N LEU A 81 3.82 -4.92 -3.24
CA LEU A 81 3.02 -3.76 -3.64
C LEU A 81 2.95 -2.71 -2.53
N ILE A 82 2.84 -3.12 -1.27
CA ILE A 82 2.62 -2.24 -0.12
C ILE A 82 3.73 -2.42 0.92
N GLU A 83 4.28 -1.30 1.36
CA GLU A 83 5.32 -1.22 2.38
C GLU A 83 4.91 -0.26 3.51
N TYR A 84 5.14 -0.69 4.75
CA TYR A 84 4.97 0.18 5.92
C TYR A 84 6.30 0.86 6.24
N ILE A 85 6.28 2.20 6.25
CA ILE A 85 7.41 3.04 6.62
C ILE A 85 7.18 3.52 8.06
N PRO A 86 7.99 3.08 9.03
CA PRO A 86 7.90 3.58 10.40
C PRO A 86 8.21 5.09 10.45
N PRO A 87 7.70 5.81 11.46
CA PRO A 87 8.08 7.21 11.67
C PRO A 87 9.59 7.32 11.92
N GLU A 88 10.22 8.39 11.44
CA GLU A 88 11.55 8.77 11.90
C GLU A 88 11.41 9.38 13.31
N ASP A 89 12.17 8.85 14.27
CA ASP A 89 12.19 9.29 15.68
C ASP A 89 12.86 10.67 15.89
#